data_AF-A0A2E2VUH1-F1
#
_entry.id   AF-A0A2E2VUH1-F1
#
_cell.length_a   1.000
_cell.length_b   1.000
_cell.length_c   1.000
_cell.angle_alpha   90.00
_cell.angle_beta   90.00
_cell.angle_gamma   90.00
#
_symmetry.space_group_name_H-M   'P 1'
#
loop_
_entity.id
_entity.type
_entity.pdbx_description
1 polymer ?
#
loop_
_entity_poly.entity_id
_entity_poly.type
_entity_poly.pdbx_seq_one_letter_code
_entity_poly.pdbx_strand_id
1 'polypeptide(L)'
;MGGIDRTDFDLIIPQGSGTLGQRIMGIDAQVRDWGATKNVYIGMDCPQLSPEAYQWLWDTLQYNDYCFIRAQDGGVVAMAAAKPWPDISQLAWSQDTLGNTLIAACHAESGSTCCCYPLTLNDIDTETDVTRLLIQLKSDNRPARRELLSFVAESSLLHSH
;
A
#
# COMPACT_ATOMS: atom_id res chain seq x y z
N MET A 1 -26.69 -11.85 3.87
CA MET A 1 -25.37 -11.18 3.98
C MET A 1 -25.46 -9.89 3.19
N GLY A 2 -25.18 -8.76 3.83
CA GLY A 2 -25.16 -7.46 3.15
C GLY A 2 -23.90 -7.37 2.30
N GLY A 3 -24.04 -7.03 1.02
CA GLY A 3 -22.89 -6.73 0.16
C GLY A 3 -22.30 -5.37 0.51
N ILE A 4 -21.07 -5.11 0.05
CA ILE A 4 -20.51 -3.75 0.06
C ILE A 4 -21.28 -2.93 -0.98
N ASP A 5 -21.98 -1.89 -0.54
CA ASP A 5 -22.51 -0.86 -1.43
C ASP A 5 -21.43 0.19 -1.69
N ARG A 6 -21.52 0.89 -2.83
CA ARG A 6 -20.65 2.02 -3.19
C ARG A 6 -20.78 3.22 -2.23
N THR A 7 -21.64 3.12 -1.22
CA THR A 7 -21.87 4.14 -0.18
C THR A 7 -21.23 3.78 1.16
N ASP A 8 -20.67 2.57 1.32
CA ASP A 8 -20.05 2.09 2.56
C ASP A 8 -18.62 2.65 2.78
N PHE A 9 -18.47 3.97 2.68
CA PHE A 9 -17.17 4.65 2.87
C PHE A 9 -16.66 4.60 4.32
N ASP A 10 -17.54 4.32 5.28
CA ASP A 10 -17.25 4.36 6.73
C ASP A 10 -17.16 2.97 7.38
N LEU A 11 -17.08 1.90 6.59
CA LEU A 11 -17.01 0.53 7.12
C LEU A 11 -15.63 0.26 7.75
N ILE A 12 -15.62 0.12 9.08
CA ILE A 12 -14.41 -0.21 9.85
C ILE A 12 -14.45 -1.69 10.26
N ILE A 13 -13.41 -2.43 9.89
CA ILE A 13 -13.29 -3.87 10.18
C ILE A 13 -11.95 -4.12 10.86
N PRO A 14 -11.90 -4.89 11.96
CA PRO A 14 -10.64 -5.31 12.54
C PRO A 14 -9.91 -6.25 11.56
N GLN A 15 -8.61 -6.05 11.37
CA GLN A 15 -7.78 -6.89 10.50
C GLN A 15 -7.64 -8.34 10.98
N GLY A 16 -8.02 -8.64 12.23
CA GLY A 16 -7.86 -9.95 12.85
C GLY A 16 -6.47 -10.18 13.46
N SER A 17 -6.17 -11.43 13.77
CA SER A 17 -4.92 -11.87 14.40
C SER A 17 -3.99 -12.58 13.42
N GLY A 18 -2.70 -12.71 13.79
CA GLY A 18 -1.71 -13.45 13.02
C GLY A 18 -0.70 -12.55 12.29
N THR A 19 0.01 -13.11 11.32
CA THR A 19 0.94 -12.36 10.47
C THR A 19 0.20 -11.32 9.64
N LEU A 20 0.92 -10.34 9.08
CA LEU A 20 0.30 -9.34 8.19
C LEU A 20 -0.32 -10.02 6.94
N GLY A 21 0.33 -11.03 6.38
CA GLY A 21 -0.21 -11.81 5.26
C GLY A 21 -1.51 -12.53 5.60
N GLN A 22 -1.61 -13.13 6.79
CA GLN A 22 -2.86 -13.76 7.26
C GLN A 22 -3.99 -12.74 7.40
N ARG A 23 -3.69 -11.57 7.97
CA ARG A 23 -4.64 -10.48 8.12
C ARG A 23 -5.15 -9.96 6.77
N ILE A 24 -4.25 -9.75 5.81
CA ILE A 24 -4.60 -9.32 4.46
C ILE A 24 -5.47 -10.36 3.75
N MET A 25 -5.09 -11.64 3.78
CA MET A 25 -5.88 -12.71 3.14
C MET A 25 -7.26 -12.86 3.79
N GLY A 26 -7.36 -12.72 5.11
CA GLY A 26 -8.63 -12.76 5.84
C GLY A 26 -9.57 -11.63 5.43
N ILE A 27 -9.05 -10.40 5.37
CA ILE A 27 -9.82 -9.24 4.90
C ILE A 27 -10.18 -9.38 3.42
N ASP A 28 -9.25 -9.83 2.56
CA ASP A 28 -9.49 -10.05 1.14
C ASP A 28 -10.65 -11.02 0.91
N ALA A 29 -10.64 -12.17 1.60
CA ALA A 29 -11.71 -13.15 1.52
C ALA A 29 -13.05 -12.56 2.00
N GLN A 30 -13.04 -11.83 3.11
CA GLN A 30 -14.25 -11.22 3.68
C GLN A 30 -14.88 -10.18 2.74
N VAL A 31 -14.09 -9.25 2.19
CA VAL A 31 -14.64 -8.21 1.29
C VAL A 31 -15.07 -8.78 -0.06
N ARG A 32 -14.42 -9.86 -0.52
CA ARG A 32 -14.85 -10.61 -1.72
C ARG A 32 -16.16 -11.35 -1.50
N ASP A 33 -16.37 -11.94 -0.33
CA ASP A 33 -17.65 -12.55 0.07
C ASP A 33 -18.78 -11.51 0.04
N TRP A 34 -18.45 -10.24 0.30
CA TRP A 34 -19.37 -9.12 0.18
C TRP A 34 -19.49 -8.53 -1.23
N GLY A 35 -18.85 -9.14 -2.22
CA GLY A 35 -18.99 -8.81 -3.64
C GLY A 35 -17.87 -7.95 -4.24
N ALA A 36 -16.84 -7.60 -3.48
CA ALA A 36 -15.69 -6.90 -4.05
C ALA A 36 -14.95 -7.80 -5.05
N THR A 37 -14.70 -7.30 -6.26
CA THR A 37 -13.98 -8.04 -7.30
C THR A 37 -12.52 -7.60 -7.41
N LYS A 38 -12.24 -6.35 -7.06
CA LYS A 38 -10.92 -5.72 -7.13
C LYS A 38 -10.65 -5.00 -5.83
N ASN A 39 -9.55 -5.37 -5.17
CA ASN A 39 -9.18 -4.84 -3.87
C ASN A 39 -7.85 -4.11 -4.00
N VAL A 40 -7.76 -2.92 -3.40
CA VAL A 40 -6.52 -2.13 -3.30
C VAL A 40 -6.18 -1.99 -1.82
N TYR A 41 -4.95 -2.34 -1.48
CA TYR A 41 -4.36 -2.27 -0.14
C TYR A 41 -3.31 -1.17 -0.14
N ILE A 42 -3.39 -0.24 0.80
CA ILE A 42 -2.49 0.90 0.90
C ILE A 42 -1.88 0.96 2.30
N GLY A 43 -0.57 1.19 2.37
CA GLY A 43 0.11 1.58 3.59
C GLY A 43 -0.31 2.99 4.01
N MET A 44 -0.23 3.28 5.31
CA MET A 44 -0.60 4.58 5.87
C MET A 44 0.60 5.54 6.03
N ASP A 45 1.80 5.03 5.80
CA ASP A 45 3.10 5.60 6.12
C ASP A 45 3.89 6.04 4.87
N CYS A 46 3.26 6.07 3.69
CA CYS A 46 3.88 6.58 2.46
C CYS A 46 3.19 7.86 1.95
N PRO A 47 3.57 9.06 2.44
CA PRO A 47 3.00 10.33 2.00
C PRO A 47 3.15 10.61 0.50
N GLN A 48 4.15 9.98 -0.14
CA GLN A 48 4.44 10.09 -1.57
C GLN A 48 3.34 9.48 -2.45
N LEU A 49 2.53 8.56 -1.93
CA LEU A 49 1.38 8.03 -2.68
C LEU A 49 0.51 9.20 -3.16
N SER A 50 0.36 9.29 -4.48
CA SER A 50 -0.29 10.41 -5.17
C SER A 50 -1.57 9.96 -5.89
N PRO A 51 -2.45 10.89 -6.27
CA PRO A 51 -3.61 10.56 -7.11
C PRO A 51 -3.23 9.82 -8.40
N GLU A 52 -2.11 10.17 -9.02
CA GLU A 52 -1.60 9.50 -10.23
C GLU A 52 -1.18 8.05 -9.95
N ALA A 53 -0.59 7.79 -8.78
CA ALA A 53 -0.23 6.44 -8.37
C ALA A 53 -1.48 5.57 -8.14
N TYR A 54 -2.52 6.12 -7.50
CA TYR A 54 -3.80 5.44 -7.33
C TYR A 54 -4.54 5.21 -8.65
N GLN A 55 -4.53 6.21 -9.55
CA GLN A 55 -5.10 6.08 -10.88
C GLN A 55 -4.38 5.00 -11.68
N TRP A 56 -3.04 4.96 -11.61
CA TRP A 56 -2.27 3.89 -12.25
C TRP A 56 -2.64 2.51 -11.71
N LEU A 57 -2.79 2.35 -10.39
CA LEU A 57 -3.22 1.08 -9.80
C LEU A 57 -4.58 0.68 -10.36
N TRP A 58 -5.54 1.60 -10.37
CA TRP A 58 -6.89 1.36 -10.86
C TRP A 58 -6.93 0.92 -12.33
N ASP A 59 -6.23 1.66 -13.19
CA ASP A 59 -6.21 1.40 -14.63
C ASP A 59 -5.46 0.12 -14.97
N THR A 60 -4.33 -0.14 -14.29
CA THR A 60 -3.50 -1.32 -14.53
C THR A 60 -4.19 -2.60 -14.08
N LEU A 61 -4.95 -2.54 -12.98
CA LEU A 61 -5.76 -3.64 -12.46
C LEU A 61 -6.97 -3.97 -13.36
N GLN A 62 -7.24 -3.19 -14.41
CA GLN A 62 -8.21 -3.60 -15.43
C GLN A 62 -7.69 -4.72 -16.32
N TYR A 63 -6.37 -4.87 -16.43
CA TYR A 63 -5.71 -5.77 -17.38
C TYR A 63 -4.76 -6.76 -16.73
N ASN A 64 -4.54 -6.65 -15.42
CA ASN A 64 -3.62 -7.49 -14.66
C ASN A 64 -4.30 -8.04 -13.41
N ASP A 65 -3.89 -9.23 -12.98
CA ASP A 65 -4.42 -9.86 -11.77
C ASP A 65 -3.87 -9.20 -10.50
N TYR A 66 -2.59 -8.82 -10.53
CA TYR A 66 -1.90 -8.18 -9.40
C TYR A 66 -1.14 -6.94 -9.83
N CYS A 67 -1.17 -5.90 -9.01
CA CYS A 67 -0.44 -4.67 -9.24
C CYS A 67 0.29 -4.24 -7.97
N PHE A 68 1.51 -3.71 -8.11
CA PHE A 68 2.34 -3.34 -6.96
C PHE A 68 2.96 -1.96 -7.13
N ILE A 69 2.96 -1.18 -6.06
CA ILE A 69 3.82 -0.01 -5.88
C ILE A 69 4.88 -0.38 -4.86
N ARG A 70 6.11 -0.55 -5.32
CA ARG A 70 7.23 -1.01 -4.49
C ARG A 70 7.73 0.12 -3.60
N ALA A 71 8.06 -0.25 -2.37
CA ALA A 71 8.80 0.61 -1.46
C ALA A 71 10.31 0.56 -1.83
N GLN A 72 11.04 1.60 -1.46
CA GLN A 72 12.48 1.70 -1.71
C GLN A 72 13.28 0.78 -0.78
N ASP A 73 12.75 0.46 0.39
CA ASP A 73 13.34 -0.45 1.37
C ASP A 73 13.25 -1.94 0.95
N GLY A 74 12.49 -2.24 -0.10
CA GLY A 74 12.26 -3.60 -0.61
C GLY A 74 10.86 -4.17 -0.31
N GLY A 75 10.01 -3.44 0.41
CA GLY A 75 8.61 -3.76 0.64
C GLY A 75 7.67 -3.28 -0.47
N VAL A 76 6.40 -3.05 -0.09
CA VAL A 76 5.36 -2.46 -0.95
C VAL A 76 4.58 -1.42 -0.16
N VAL A 77 4.40 -0.23 -0.74
CA VAL A 77 3.59 0.84 -0.14
C VAL A 77 2.12 0.75 -0.55
N ALA A 78 1.84 0.08 -1.66
CA ALA A 78 0.49 -0.26 -2.09
C ALA A 78 0.52 -1.51 -2.98
N MET A 79 -0.55 -2.28 -2.92
CA MET A 79 -0.74 -3.45 -3.77
C MET A 79 -2.22 -3.66 -4.07
N ALA A 80 -2.53 -4.27 -5.20
CA ALA A 80 -3.89 -4.49 -5.63
C ALA A 80 -4.06 -5.86 -6.27
N ALA A 81 -5.26 -6.42 -6.13
CA ALA A 81 -5.58 -7.76 -6.61
C ALA A 81 -7.00 -7.83 -7.21
N ALA A 82 -7.09 -8.27 -8.45
CA ALA A 82 -8.35 -8.55 -9.16
C ALA A 82 -8.90 -9.96 -8.88
N LYS A 83 -8.12 -10.78 -8.17
CA LYS A 83 -8.49 -12.13 -7.72
C LYS A 83 -7.88 -12.40 -6.34
N PRO A 84 -8.28 -13.47 -5.62
CA PRO A 84 -7.73 -13.79 -4.32
C PRO A 84 -6.20 -13.84 -4.33
N TRP A 85 -5.57 -13.42 -3.23
CA TRP A 85 -4.12 -13.57 -3.09
C TRP A 85 -3.73 -15.06 -3.08
N PRO A 86 -2.56 -15.44 -3.64
CA PRO A 86 -1.95 -16.73 -3.33
C PRO A 86 -1.63 -16.80 -1.83
N ASP A 87 -1.14 -17.94 -1.35
CA ASP A 87 -0.74 -18.05 0.05
C ASP A 87 0.48 -17.14 0.34
N ILE A 88 0.18 -15.97 0.89
CA ILE A 88 1.14 -14.96 1.34
C ILE A 88 1.27 -14.96 2.87
N SER A 89 0.66 -15.93 3.55
CA SER A 89 0.51 -15.94 5.01
C SER A 89 1.86 -16.01 5.74
N GLN A 90 2.86 -16.66 5.16
CA GLN A 90 4.19 -16.85 5.76
C GLN A 90 5.30 -16.03 5.09
N LEU A 91 4.96 -15.08 4.22
CA LEU A 91 5.97 -14.17 3.68
C LEU A 91 6.61 -13.37 4.82
N ALA A 92 7.90 -13.08 4.69
CA ALA A 92 8.64 -12.32 5.69
C ALA A 92 8.33 -10.83 5.54
N TRP A 93 7.21 -10.41 6.13
CA TRP A 93 6.80 -9.00 6.16
C TRP A 93 7.83 -8.14 6.88
N SER A 94 7.96 -6.87 6.45
CA SER A 94 8.96 -5.92 6.97
C SER A 94 10.41 -6.39 6.75
N GLN A 95 10.67 -7.06 5.64
CA GLN A 95 12.02 -7.38 5.15
C GLN A 95 12.23 -6.78 3.77
N ASP A 96 13.49 -6.47 3.44
CA ASP A 96 13.92 -5.91 2.16
C ASP A 96 13.70 -6.82 0.94
N THR A 97 13.35 -8.08 1.18
CA THR A 97 13.02 -9.07 0.16
C THR A 97 11.52 -9.26 -0.05
N LEU A 98 10.67 -8.61 0.76
CA LEU A 98 9.23 -8.82 0.75
C LEU A 98 8.60 -8.57 -0.62
N GLY A 99 8.88 -7.43 -1.25
CA GLY A 99 8.28 -7.06 -2.53
C GLY A 99 8.60 -8.08 -3.61
N ASN A 100 9.85 -8.54 -3.69
CA ASN A 100 10.25 -9.54 -4.67
C ASN A 100 9.62 -10.92 -4.40
N THR A 101 9.59 -11.35 -3.13
CA THR A 101 9.00 -12.65 -2.77
C THR A 101 7.48 -12.68 -2.96
N LEU A 102 6.81 -11.56 -2.67
CA LEU A 102 5.37 -11.38 -2.91
C LEU A 102 5.04 -11.43 -4.41
N ILE A 103 5.77 -10.67 -5.23
CA ILE A 103 5.60 -10.66 -6.69
C ILE A 103 5.86 -12.07 -7.26
N ALA A 104 6.90 -12.75 -6.78
CA ALA A 104 7.22 -14.11 -7.21
C ALA A 104 6.10 -15.11 -6.84
N ALA A 105 5.52 -15.00 -5.64
CA ALA A 105 4.39 -15.84 -5.22
C ALA A 105 3.18 -15.66 -6.15
N CYS A 106 2.89 -14.42 -6.56
CA CYS A 106 1.80 -14.11 -7.48
C CYS A 106 2.08 -14.63 -8.91
N HIS A 107 3.32 -14.52 -9.39
CA HIS A 107 3.71 -15.08 -10.69
C HIS A 107 3.72 -16.61 -10.73
N ALA A 108 4.00 -17.27 -9.59
CA ALA A 108 4.02 -18.72 -9.50
C ALA A 108 2.62 -19.34 -9.67
N GLU A 109 1.56 -18.57 -9.43
CA GLU A 109 0.20 -19.01 -9.71
C GLU A 109 -0.06 -19.02 -11.22
N SER A 110 -0.34 -20.20 -11.77
CA SER A 110 -0.44 -20.43 -13.21
C SER A 110 -1.46 -19.51 -13.89
N GLY A 111 -1.03 -18.86 -14.97
CA GLY A 111 -1.87 -17.97 -15.78
C GLY A 111 -2.05 -16.56 -15.20
N SER A 112 -1.42 -16.24 -14.07
CA SER A 112 -1.52 -14.92 -13.44
C SER A 112 -0.64 -13.88 -14.10
N THR A 113 -1.11 -12.64 -14.09
CA THR A 113 -0.43 -11.46 -14.61
C THR A 113 -0.12 -10.48 -13.49
N CYS A 114 1.10 -9.94 -13.47
CA CYS A 114 1.52 -8.94 -12.48
C CYS A 114 2.09 -7.72 -13.19
N CYS A 115 1.85 -6.53 -12.62
CA CYS A 115 2.45 -5.29 -13.10
C CYS A 115 2.98 -4.44 -11.92
N CYS A 116 4.09 -3.75 -12.13
CA CYS A 116 4.71 -2.88 -11.13
C CYS A 116 4.69 -1.43 -11.57
N TYR A 117 4.43 -0.53 -10.63
CA TYR A 117 4.57 0.90 -10.87
C TYR A 117 6.03 1.19 -11.25
N PRO A 118 6.27 2.06 -12.26
CA PRO A 118 7.62 2.29 -12.76
C PRO A 118 8.57 2.90 -11.73
N LEU A 119 8.05 3.58 -10.71
CA LEU A 119 8.83 4.19 -9.64
C LEU A 119 8.68 3.41 -8.33
N THR A 120 9.74 3.38 -7.54
CA THR A 120 9.66 3.03 -6.11
C THR A 120 9.35 4.27 -5.29
N LEU A 121 8.56 4.11 -4.24
CA LEU A 121 8.24 5.19 -3.30
C LEU A 121 8.91 4.94 -1.94
N ASN A 122 8.92 5.96 -1.09
CA ASN A 122 9.47 5.91 0.26
C ASN A 122 8.31 5.99 1.25
N ASP A 123 8.07 4.88 1.94
CA ASP A 123 7.49 4.86 3.27
C ASP A 123 8.44 5.49 4.31
N ILE A 124 7.89 5.79 5.48
CA ILE A 124 8.55 6.51 6.55
C ILE A 124 8.72 5.58 7.75
N ASP A 125 9.88 4.95 7.85
CA ASP A 125 10.23 4.06 8.98
C ASP A 125 11.24 4.70 9.93
N THR A 126 12.15 5.54 9.41
CA THR A 126 13.27 6.09 10.16
C THR A 126 13.31 7.61 10.14
N GLU A 127 14.07 8.20 11.05
CA GLU A 127 14.36 9.65 11.06
C GLU A 127 15.01 10.14 9.75
N THR A 128 15.79 9.28 9.09
CA THR A 128 16.40 9.61 7.79
C THR A 128 15.32 9.79 6.72
N ASP A 129 14.25 9.00 6.78
CA ASP A 129 13.13 9.10 5.84
C ASP A 129 12.35 10.40 6.06
N VAL A 130 12.24 10.88 7.32
CA VAL A 130 11.66 12.20 7.63
C VAL A 130 12.47 13.33 6.98
N THR A 131 13.80 13.25 6.99
CA THR A 131 14.65 14.25 6.31
C THR A 131 14.41 14.25 4.79
N ARG A 132 14.29 13.06 4.19
CA ARG A 132 13.96 12.91 2.76
C ARG A 132 12.56 13.45 2.45
N LEU A 133 11.60 13.16 3.32
CA LEU A 133 10.22 13.62 3.22
C LEU A 133 10.12 15.14 3.18
N LEU A 134 10.86 15.86 4.04
CA LEU A 134 10.89 17.33 4.02
C LEU A 134 11.29 17.90 2.67
N ILE A 135 12.21 17.25 1.96
CA ILE A 135 12.62 17.68 0.61
C ILE A 135 11.48 17.41 -0.39
N GLN A 136 10.86 16.23 -0.31
CA GLN A 136 9.78 15.81 -1.22
C GLN A 136 8.51 16.66 -1.07
N LEU A 137 8.13 17.00 0.17
CA LEU A 137 6.90 17.75 0.45
C LEU A 137 6.98 19.23 0.06
N LYS A 138 8.18 19.81 -0.15
CA LYS A 138 8.33 21.24 -0.48
C LYS A 138 7.54 21.66 -1.72
N SER A 139 7.48 20.80 -2.73
CA SER A 139 6.75 21.02 -3.98
C SER A 139 5.36 20.39 -3.99
N ASP A 140 4.97 19.68 -2.92
CA ASP A 140 3.64 19.07 -2.83
C ASP A 140 2.63 20.12 -2.33
N ASN A 141 1.57 20.33 -3.11
CA ASN A 141 0.54 21.34 -2.81
C ASN A 141 -0.72 20.73 -2.17
N ARG A 142 -0.76 19.42 -1.94
CA ARG A 142 -1.94 18.77 -1.34
C ARG A 142 -2.08 19.24 0.12
N PRO A 143 -3.29 19.64 0.57
CA PRO A 143 -3.47 20.26 1.90
C PRO A 143 -2.87 19.46 3.06
N ALA A 144 -3.17 18.15 3.15
CA ALA A 144 -2.62 17.29 4.19
C ALA A 144 -1.08 17.16 4.14
N ARG A 145 -0.47 17.30 2.96
CA ARG A 145 0.99 17.25 2.79
C ARG A 145 1.65 18.57 3.19
N ARG A 146 0.97 19.69 2.96
CA ARG A 146 1.36 21.00 3.48
C ARG A 146 1.31 21.04 5.01
N GLU A 147 0.25 20.48 5.59
CA GLU A 147 0.11 20.35 7.04
C GLU A 147 1.20 19.46 7.64
N LEU A 148 1.45 18.28 7.03
CA LEU A 148 2.55 17.41 7.43
C LEU A 148 3.92 18.11 7.32
N LEU A 149 4.17 18.86 6.25
CA LEU A 149 5.40 19.64 6.09
C LEU A 149 5.57 20.66 7.22
N SER A 150 4.52 21.43 7.53
CA SER A 150 4.55 22.39 8.64
C SER A 150 4.82 21.69 9.97
N PHE A 151 4.10 20.60 10.27
CA PHE A 151 4.25 19.83 11.50
C PHE A 151 5.67 19.29 11.70
N VAL A 152 6.25 18.69 10.65
CA VAL A 152 7.61 18.14 10.72
C VAL A 152 8.64 19.25 10.84
N ALA A 153 8.51 20.34 10.06
CA ALA A 153 9.45 21.45 10.11
C ALA A 153 9.49 22.14 11.48
N GLU A 154 8.34 22.34 12.12
CA GLU A 154 8.25 22.89 13.49
C GLU A 154 8.86 21.93 14.52
N SER A 155 8.61 20.62 14.38
CA SER A 155 9.15 19.60 15.28
C SER A 155 10.67 19.45 15.19
N SER A 156 11.25 19.59 14.00
CA SER A 156 12.71 19.56 13.80
C SER A 156 13.41 20.78 14.42
N LEU A 157 12.75 21.94 14.46
CA LEU A 157 13.29 23.14 15.11
C LEU A 157 13.34 23.00 16.64
N LEU A 158 12.37 22.30 17.23
CA LEU A 158 12.31 22.09 18.69
C LEU A 158 13.40 21.14 19.23
N HIS A 159 13.91 20.21 18.42
CA HIS A 159 14.97 19.26 18.82
C HIS A 159 16.39 19.73 18.46
N SER A 160 16.52 20.94 17.91
CA SER A 160 17.81 21.58 17.60
C SER A 160 18.35 22.44 18.76
N HIS A 161 17.77 22.29 19.97
CA HIS A 161 18.11 22.98 21.22
C HIS A 161 18.37 21.95 22.33
#